data_AF-A0A4P9WT97-F1
#
_entry.id   AF-A0A4P9WT97-F1
#
_cell.length_a   1.000
_cell.length_b   1.000
_cell.length_c   1.000
_cell.angle_alpha   90.00
_cell.angle_beta   90.00
_cell.angle_gamma   90.00
#
_symmetry.space_group_name_H-M   'P 1'
#
loop_
_entity.id
_entity.type
_entity.pdbx_description
1 polymer ?
#
loop_
_entity_poly.entity_id
_entity_poly.type
_entity_poly.pdbx_seq_one_letter_code
_entity_poly.pdbx_strand_id
1 'polypeptide(L)' 'MIPVEVELAKLKEEIKRLGSQNDQGHWHVSFGVLVRDDRVADIFEGVVGTLKAAKKRKIVAYDAELLLQGVHDSVDIVL' A
#
# COMPACT_ATOMS: atom_id res chain seq x y z
N MET A 1 10.74 -15.18 -7.93
CA MET A 1 10.69 -13.71 -7.75
C MET A 1 9.72 -13.15 -8.79
N ILE A 2 8.61 -12.57 -8.34
CA ILE A 2 7.61 -11.97 -9.23
C ILE A 2 8.19 -10.64 -9.75
N PRO A 3 7.98 -10.24 -11.02
CA PRO A 3 8.44 -8.94 -11.50
C PRO A 3 7.81 -7.79 -10.70
N VAL A 4 8.60 -6.75 -10.40
CA VAL A 4 8.14 -5.56 -9.66
C VAL A 4 6.90 -4.91 -10.28
N GLU A 5 6.80 -4.90 -11.61
CA GLU A 5 5.62 -4.41 -12.35
C GLU A 5 4.32 -5.12 -11.90
N VAL A 6 4.39 -6.44 -11.73
CA VAL A 6 3.25 -7.27 -11.31
C VAL A 6 2.89 -7.01 -9.86
N GLU A 7 3.90 -6.86 -8.98
CA GLU A 7 3.64 -6.47 -7.58
C GLU A 7 2.96 -5.11 -7.47
N LEU A 8 3.38 -4.14 -8.27
CA LEU A 8 2.79 -2.80 -8.29
C LEU A 8 1.34 -2.82 -8.79
N ALA A 9 1.02 -3.66 -9.79
CA ALA A 9 -0.35 -3.85 -10.25
C ALA A 9 -1.24 -4.44 -9.15
N LYS A 10 -0.77 -5.51 -8.49
CA LYS A 10 -1.48 -6.12 -7.36
C LYS A 10 -1.67 -5.12 -6.21
N LEU A 11 -0.66 -4.31 -5.89
CA LEU A 11 -0.76 -3.30 -4.83
C LEU A 11 -1.90 -2.31 -5.12
N LYS A 12 -2.05 -1.86 -6.37
CA LYS A 12 -3.16 -0.98 -6.78
C LYS A 12 -4.51 -1.66 -6.59
N GLU A 13 -4.62 -2.94 -6.93
CA GLU A 13 -5.86 -3.72 -6.74
C GLU A 13 -6.22 -3.85 -5.26
N GLU A 14 -5.24 -4.16 -4.41
CA GLU A 14 -5.47 -4.30 -2.96
C GLU A 14 -5.83 -2.97 -2.30
N ILE A 15 -5.20 -1.85 -2.70
CA ILE A 15 -5.59 -0.51 -2.22
C ILE A 15 -7.05 -0.20 -2.60
N LYS A 16 -7.49 -0.55 -3.82
CA LYS A 16 -8.88 -0.34 -4.24
C LYS A 16 -9.87 -1.29 -3.56
N ARG A 17 -9.45 -2.53 -3.25
CA ARG A 17 -10.28 -3.53 -2.59
C ARG A 17 -10.52 -3.18 -1.11
N LEU A 18 -9.47 -2.73 -0.43
CA LEU A 18 -9.48 -2.46 1.01
C LEU A 18 -9.80 -1.01 1.36
N GLY A 19 -9.51 -0.10 0.44
CA GLY A 19 -9.65 1.33 0.63
C GLY A 19 -10.96 1.90 0.16
N SER A 20 -11.02 3.23 0.19
CA SER A 20 -12.12 4.04 -0.33
C SER A 20 -11.58 5.19 -1.17
N GLN A 21 -12.46 5.91 -1.85
CA GLN A 21 -12.08 7.17 -2.49
C GLN A 21 -12.22 8.32 -1.49
N ASN A 22 -11.26 9.23 -1.48
CA ASN A 22 -11.36 10.48 -0.73
C ASN A 22 -12.19 11.52 -1.49
N ASP A 23 -12.36 12.72 -0.91
CA ASP A 23 -13.13 13.82 -1.51
C ASP A 23 -12.59 14.31 -2.87
N GLN A 24 -11.34 13.96 -3.21
CA GLN A 24 -10.70 14.26 -4.49
C GLN A 24 -10.83 13.12 -5.52
N GLY A 25 -11.47 12.01 -5.14
CA GLY A 25 -11.62 10.82 -5.99
C GLY A 25 -10.40 9.89 -6.01
N HIS A 26 -9.36 10.17 -5.22
CA HIS A 26 -8.20 9.29 -5.12
C HIS A 26 -8.48 8.12 -4.18
N TRP A 27 -8.04 6.93 -4.59
CA TRP A 27 -8.15 5.73 -3.76
C TRP A 27 -7.12 5.79 -2.64
N HIS A 28 -7.54 5.49 -1.41
CA HIS A 28 -6.65 5.49 -0.26
C HIS A 28 -7.03 4.38 0.73
N VAL A 29 -6.03 3.90 1.46
CA VAL A 29 -6.21 2.90 2.53
C VAL A 29 -5.20 3.15 3.64
N SER A 30 -5.63 2.97 4.89
CA SER A 30 -4.70 3.06 6.02
C SER A 30 -3.69 1.92 5.97
N PHE A 31 -2.41 2.23 6.23
CA PHE A 31 -1.31 1.27 6.24
C PHE A 31 -1.60 0.06 7.13
N GLY A 32 -2.18 0.28 8.31
CA GLY A 32 -2.53 -0.75 9.27
C GLY A 32 -3.57 -1.74 8.75
N VAL A 33 -4.47 -1.31 7.86
CA VAL A 33 -5.44 -2.20 7.21
C VAL A 33 -4.71 -3.09 6.19
N LEU A 34 -3.85 -2.47 5.38
CA LEU A 34 -3.13 -3.16 4.32
C LEU A 34 -2.16 -4.22 4.87
N VAL A 35 -1.40 -3.93 5.94
CA VAL A 35 -0.46 -4.90 6.54
C VAL A 35 -1.10 -6.00 7.38
N ARG A 36 -2.36 -5.85 7.78
CA ARG A 36 -3.10 -6.84 8.58
C ARG A 36 -4.05 -7.70 7.74
N ASP A 37 -4.16 -7.43 6.46
CA ASP A 37 -5.00 -8.23 5.57
C ASP A 37 -4.27 -9.52 5.16
N ASP A 38 -4.91 -10.66 5.43
CA ASP A 38 -4.34 -11.99 5.18
C ASP A 38 -3.99 -12.20 3.70
N ARG A 39 -4.82 -11.69 2.79
CA ARG A 39 -4.58 -11.81 1.34
C ARG A 39 -3.38 -10.98 0.91
N VAL A 40 -3.17 -9.79 1.48
CA VAL A 40 -1.94 -9.01 1.25
C VAL A 40 -0.72 -9.78 1.76
N ALA A 41 -0.79 -10.36 2.95
CA ALA A 41 0.31 -11.17 3.51
C ALA A 41 0.65 -12.41 2.66
N ASP A 42 -0.35 -13.04 2.04
CA ASP A 42 -0.15 -14.19 1.14
C ASP A 42 0.44 -13.78 -0.23
N ILE A 43 0.12 -12.57 -0.71
CA ILE A 43 0.55 -12.09 -2.03
C ILE A 43 1.96 -11.49 -1.99
N PHE A 44 2.29 -10.77 -0.93
CA PHE A 44 3.53 -10.00 -0.82
C PHE A 44 4.44 -10.58 0.26
N GLU A 45 5.68 -10.93 -0.10
CA GLU A 45 6.72 -11.30 0.88
C GLU A 45 7.01 -10.15 1.88
N GLY A 46 6.75 -8.90 1.49
CA GLY A 46 6.90 -7.75 2.37
C GLY A 46 6.33 -6.47 1.77
N VAL A 47 5.13 -6.09 2.19
CA VAL A 47 4.40 -4.97 1.56
C VAL A 47 5.08 -3.60 1.76
N VAL A 48 5.85 -3.43 2.84
CA VAL A 48 6.65 -2.21 3.07
C VAL A 48 7.69 -1.99 1.96
N GLY A 49 8.30 -3.07 1.46
CA GLY A 49 9.26 -3.01 0.35
C GLY A 49 8.56 -2.56 -0.95
N THR A 50 7.41 -3.15 -1.26
CA THR A 50 6.60 -2.80 -2.41
C THR A 50 6.07 -1.35 -2.32
N LEU A 51 5.64 -0.89 -1.14
CA LEU A 51 5.23 0.50 -0.90
C LEU A 51 6.37 1.49 -1.13
N LYS A 52 7.58 1.19 -0.66
CA LYS A 52 8.78 2.02 -0.93
C LYS A 52 9.08 2.09 -2.43
N ALA A 53 9.00 0.95 -3.11
CA ALA A 53 9.21 0.85 -4.55
C ALA A 53 8.14 1.63 -5.34
N ALA A 54 6.88 1.61 -4.88
CA ALA A 54 5.77 2.35 -5.46
C ALA A 54 5.91 3.87 -5.22
N LYS A 55 6.26 4.30 -4.00
CA LYS A 55 6.50 5.72 -3.65
C LYS A 55 7.64 6.32 -4.47
N LYS A 56 8.76 5.58 -4.64
CA LYS A 56 9.89 6.03 -5.49
C LYS A 56 9.48 6.24 -6.96
N ARG A 57 8.49 5.48 -7.44
CA ARG A 57 7.92 5.60 -8.80
C ARG A 57 6.74 6.57 -8.89
N LYS A 58 6.40 7.26 -7.78
CA LYS A 58 5.25 8.18 -7.69
C LYS A 58 3.90 7.51 -8.00
N ILE A 59 3.78 6.23 -7.65
CA ILE A 59 2.53 5.45 -7.81
C ILE A 59 1.64 5.55 -6.57
N VAL A 60 2.24 5.78 -5.41
CA VAL A 60 1.53 6.03 -4.16
C VAL A 60 2.18 7.20 -3.42
N ALA A 61 1.42 7.86 -2.57
CA ALA A 61 1.86 8.90 -1.65
C ALA A 61 1.44 8.54 -0.22
N TYR A 62 2.31 8.85 0.74
CA TYR A 62 2.05 8.73 2.18
C TYR A 62 3.05 9.59 2.95
N ASP A 63 2.62 10.16 4.06
CA ASP A 63 3.41 11.10 4.86
C ASP A 63 4.23 10.39 5.95
N ALA A 64 5.20 9.59 5.51
CA ALA A 64 6.20 8.95 6.37
C ALA A 64 7.46 8.58 5.58
N GLU A 65 8.63 8.66 6.21
CA GLU A 65 9.90 8.17 5.64
C GLU A 65 10.03 6.64 5.75
N LEU A 66 9.52 6.08 6.84
CA LEU A 66 9.47 4.64 7.11
C LEU A 66 8.08 4.24 7.57
N LEU A 67 7.74 2.96 7.41
CA LEU A 67 6.47 2.39 7.89
C LEU A 67 6.78 1.21 8.79
N LEU A 68 6.21 1.22 9.99
CA LEU A 68 6.29 0.15 10.99
C LEU A 68 4.88 -0.18 11.45
N GLN A 69 4.54 -1.46 11.39
CA GLN A 69 3.26 -1.98 11.87
C GLN A 69 3.09 -1.64 13.37
N GLY A 70 1.88 -1.25 13.75
CA GLY A 70 1.54 -0.76 15.10
C GLY A 70 1.78 0.73 15.28
N VAL A 71 2.88 1.28 14.74
CA VAL A 71 3.22 2.71 14.90
C VAL A 71 2.56 3.56 13.82
N HIS A 72 2.57 3.09 12.58
CA HIS A 72 2.12 3.86 11.40
C HIS A 72 0.77 3.39 10.87
N ASP A 73 0.00 2.66 11.68
CA ASP A 73 -1.21 2.00 11.21
C ASP A 73 -2.26 2.97 10.65
N SER A 74 -2.29 4.19 11.17
CA SER A 74 -3.19 5.27 10.73
C SER A 74 -2.64 6.09 9.56
N VAL A 75 -1.41 5.83 9.08
CA VAL A 75 -0.86 6.53 7.92
C VAL A 75 -1.65 6.14 6.69
N ASP A 76 -2.11 7.15 5.96
CA ASP A 76 -2.91 6.95 4.76
C ASP A 76 -2.01 6.70 3.55
N ILE A 77 -2.27 5.60 2.83
CA ILE A 77 -1.60 5.24 1.59
C ILE A 77 -2.51 5.61 0.43
N VAL A 78 -2.18 6.70 -0.26
CA VAL A 78 -2.96 7.26 -1.36
C VAL A 78 -2.39 6.82 -2.70
N LEU A 79 -3.24 6.38 -3.63
CA LEU A 79 -2.89 6.12 -5.04
C LEU A 79 -2.82 7.39 -5.88
#